data_AF-A0A1D2MBB5-F1
#
_entry.id   AF-A0A1D2MBB5-F1
#
_cell.length_a   1.000
_cell.length_b   1.000
_cell.length_c   1.000
_cell.angle_alpha   90.00
_cell.angle_beta   90.00
_cell.angle_gamma   90.00
#
_symmetry.space_group_name_H-M   'P 1'
#
loop_
_entity.id
_entity.type
_entity.pdbx_description
1 polymer ?
#
loop_
_entity_poly.entity_id
_entity_poly.type
_entity_poly.pdbx_seq_one_letter_code
_entity_poly.pdbx_strand_id
1 'polypeptide(L)'
;MIGGWRPRELCNKVDIISSTNFASEPLKNLVLPQMEEFVVGYELCKGSDIEALGRLMPGLKRLRIGLDNEGFKAACKNWTQLRHLDLDPFDVEEEGILGIKDGKKYSQPNITDLKYLASLRIGSPSGNDSTKGWLTQDSVVDGLLVSESLRSVWTRRAPKATVKVRQMFASRFPQ
;
A
#
# COMPACT_ATOMS: atom_id res chain seq x y z
N MET A 1 7.35 -25.08 -8.46
CA MET A 1 7.04 -24.29 -9.67
C MET A 1 6.32 -23.02 -9.25
N ILE A 2 7.03 -21.91 -9.10
CA ILE A 2 6.46 -20.61 -8.75
C ILE A 2 6.54 -19.76 -10.01
N GLY A 3 5.37 -19.34 -10.50
CA GLY A 3 5.24 -18.54 -11.72
C GLY A 3 5.95 -17.21 -11.57
N GLY A 4 7.11 -17.08 -12.23
CA GLY A 4 7.81 -15.82 -12.36
C GLY A 4 7.00 -14.84 -13.19
N TRP A 5 6.53 -13.77 -12.55
CA TRP A 5 5.92 -12.63 -13.23
C TRP A 5 6.99 -11.92 -14.05
N ARG A 6 7.01 -12.16 -15.37
CA ARG A 6 7.83 -11.37 -16.31
C ARG A 6 7.11 -10.05 -16.62
N PRO A 7 7.78 -8.88 -16.54
CA PRO A 7 7.21 -7.64 -17.06
C PRO A 7 7.09 -7.77 -18.59
N ARG A 8 5.86 -7.65 -19.12
CA ARG A 8 5.61 -7.48 -20.55
C ARG A 8 5.82 -6.02 -20.96
N GLU A 9 6.14 -5.89 -22.23
CA GLU A 9 6.62 -4.73 -22.99
C GLU A 9 5.84 -3.42 -22.78
N LEU A 10 6.54 -2.32 -23.07
CA LEU A 10 6.12 -0.93 -23.05
C LEU A 10 4.91 -0.67 -23.97
N CYS A 11 3.71 -1.06 -23.54
CA CYS A 11 2.49 -0.40 -24.01
C CYS A 11 2.53 1.06 -23.57
N ASN A 12 2.17 1.99 -24.45
CA ASN A 12 1.93 3.40 -24.12
C ASN A 12 1.13 3.44 -22.81
N LYS A 13 1.76 3.92 -21.73
CA LYS A 13 1.15 4.01 -20.41
C LYS A 13 0.00 5.02 -20.51
N VAL A 14 -1.20 4.52 -20.77
CA VAL A 14 -2.41 5.29 -20.54
C VAL A 14 -2.69 5.15 -19.06
N ASP A 15 -2.59 6.27 -18.38
CA ASP A 15 -2.81 6.38 -16.95
C ASP A 15 -4.30 6.21 -16.65
N ILE A 16 -4.73 4.98 -16.41
CA ILE A 16 -6.16 4.63 -16.30
C ILE A 16 -6.82 5.40 -15.16
N ILE A 17 -6.13 5.55 -14.02
CA ILE A 17 -6.73 6.20 -12.85
C ILE A 17 -6.77 7.72 -13.03
N SER A 18 -5.65 8.34 -13.41
CA SER A 18 -5.63 9.80 -13.55
C SER A 18 -6.45 10.30 -14.75
N SER A 19 -6.69 9.45 -15.75
CA SER A 19 -7.58 9.75 -16.88
C SER A 19 -9.06 9.42 -16.64
N THR A 20 -9.39 8.66 -15.58
CA THR A 20 -10.78 8.31 -15.26
C THR A 20 -11.33 9.21 -14.17
N ASN A 21 -12.33 10.02 -14.51
CA ASN A 21 -13.07 10.80 -13.51
C ASN A 21 -14.11 9.92 -12.81
N PHE A 22 -13.68 9.23 -11.74
CA PHE A 22 -14.56 8.41 -10.89
C PHE A 22 -15.64 9.24 -10.15
N ALA A 23 -15.52 10.56 -10.12
CA ALA A 23 -16.54 11.45 -9.56
C ALA A 23 -17.56 11.93 -10.60
N SER A 24 -17.38 11.60 -11.88
CA SER A 24 -18.33 11.97 -12.93
C SER A 24 -19.67 11.23 -12.77
N GLU A 25 -20.77 11.88 -13.19
CA GLU A 25 -22.13 11.34 -13.11
C GLU A 25 -22.31 9.88 -13.59
N PRO A 26 -21.68 9.40 -14.69
CA PRO A 26 -21.84 8.00 -15.09
C PRO A 26 -21.23 6.99 -14.11
N LEU A 27 -20.23 7.38 -13.31
CA LEU A 27 -19.54 6.49 -12.36
C LEU A 27 -19.93 6.73 -10.90
N LYS A 28 -20.54 7.89 -10.61
CA LYS A 28 -20.92 8.31 -9.25
C LYS A 28 -21.83 7.31 -8.52
N ASN A 29 -22.72 6.63 -9.26
CA ASN A 29 -23.65 5.65 -8.71
C ASN A 29 -23.23 4.19 -8.99
N LEU A 30 -22.11 3.98 -9.70
CA LEU A 30 -21.62 2.65 -9.99
C LEU A 30 -21.01 2.05 -8.72
N VAL A 31 -21.45 0.85 -8.37
CA VAL A 31 -20.85 0.04 -7.30
C VAL A 31 -20.62 -1.36 -7.84
N LEU A 32 -19.41 -1.86 -7.61
CA LEU A 32 -18.91 -3.16 -8.02
C LEU A 32 -18.63 -3.99 -6.75
N PRO A 33 -19.66 -4.42 -6.01
CA PRO A 33 -19.50 -5.03 -4.70
C PRO A 33 -18.81 -6.39 -4.74
N GLN A 34 -18.84 -7.05 -5.91
CA GLN A 34 -18.21 -8.35 -6.14
C GLN A 34 -16.74 -8.21 -6.61
N MET A 35 -16.24 -6.99 -6.81
CA MET A 35 -14.85 -6.76 -7.19
C MET A 35 -13.96 -6.95 -5.96
N GLU A 36 -13.19 -8.05 -5.94
CA GLU A 36 -12.33 -8.38 -4.81
C GLU A 36 -10.84 -8.11 -5.07
N GLU A 37 -10.45 -7.92 -6.33
CA GLU A 37 -9.08 -7.71 -6.75
C GLU A 37 -8.98 -6.51 -7.69
N PHE A 38 -8.10 -5.56 -7.37
CA PHE A 38 -7.81 -4.41 -8.20
C PHE A 38 -6.31 -4.23 -8.32
N VAL A 39 -5.81 -4.30 -9.55
CA VAL A 39 -4.40 -4.27 -9.88
C VAL A 39 -4.19 -3.21 -10.95
N VAL A 40 -3.61 -2.08 -10.57
CA VAL A 40 -3.38 -0.94 -11.46
C VAL A 40 -1.93 -0.47 -11.38
N GLY A 41 -1.54 0.26 -12.43
CA GLY A 41 -0.18 0.54 -12.85
C GLY A 41 0.62 1.51 -12.00
N TYR A 42 1.67 2.03 -12.64
CA TYR A 42 2.86 2.61 -12.01
C TYR A 42 2.71 4.07 -11.58
N GLU A 43 1.51 4.47 -11.16
CA GLU A 43 1.20 5.85 -10.79
C GLU A 43 0.93 5.99 -9.29
N LEU A 44 1.24 7.16 -8.75
CA LEU A 44 0.79 7.55 -7.42
C LEU A 44 -0.65 8.06 -7.49
N CYS A 45 -1.55 7.40 -6.77
CA CYS A 45 -2.92 7.82 -6.59
C CYS A 45 -3.04 8.67 -5.34
N LYS A 46 -3.80 9.76 -5.43
CA LYS A 46 -4.06 10.66 -4.30
C LYS A 46 -5.18 10.10 -3.44
N GLY A 47 -5.30 10.60 -2.21
CA GLY A 47 -6.40 10.27 -1.30
C GLY A 47 -7.79 10.39 -1.94
N SER A 48 -8.04 11.42 -2.76
CA SER A 48 -9.33 11.60 -3.45
C SER A 48 -9.67 10.47 -4.43
N ASP A 49 -8.65 9.95 -5.13
CA ASP A 49 -8.82 8.88 -6.12
C ASP A 49 -9.16 7.58 -5.38
N ILE A 50 -8.46 7.32 -4.28
CA ILE A 50 -8.69 6.16 -3.42
C ILE A 50 -10.05 6.22 -2.71
N GLU A 51 -10.51 7.39 -2.30
CA GLU A 51 -11.86 7.57 -1.75
C GLU A 51 -12.93 7.27 -2.81
N ALA A 52 -12.71 7.69 -4.06
CA ALA A 52 -13.63 7.37 -5.15
C ALA A 52 -13.64 5.85 -5.47
N LEU A 53 -12.47 5.22 -5.51
CA LEU A 53 -12.34 3.78 -5.68
C LEU A 53 -12.98 3.02 -4.50
N GLY A 54 -12.81 3.49 -3.26
CA GLY A 54 -13.41 2.88 -2.07
C GLY A 54 -14.92 2.76 -2.17
N ARG A 55 -15.59 3.78 -2.72
CA ARG A 55 -17.04 3.75 -3.00
C ARG A 55 -17.39 2.79 -4.14
N LEU A 56 -16.59 2.80 -5.20
CA LEU A 56 -16.84 1.98 -6.40
C LEU A 56 -16.65 0.49 -6.11
N MET A 57 -15.64 0.09 -5.34
CA MET A 57 -15.29 -1.30 -5.08
C MET A 57 -15.10 -1.53 -3.57
N PRO A 58 -16.19 -1.51 -2.79
CA PRO A 58 -16.11 -1.57 -1.33
C PRO A 58 -15.64 -2.94 -0.82
N GLY A 59 -15.71 -3.99 -1.65
CA GLY A 59 -15.40 -5.38 -1.30
C GLY A 59 -13.95 -5.83 -1.53
N LEU A 60 -13.02 -4.91 -1.83
CA LEU A 60 -11.64 -5.30 -2.19
C LEU A 60 -10.93 -6.07 -1.08
N LYS A 61 -10.26 -7.17 -1.49
CA LYS A 61 -9.41 -8.02 -0.64
C LYS A 61 -7.96 -8.01 -1.13
N ARG A 62 -7.72 -7.63 -2.38
CA ARG A 62 -6.40 -7.54 -3.00
C ARG A 62 -6.27 -6.23 -3.75
N LEU A 63 -5.22 -5.48 -3.43
CA LEU A 63 -4.96 -4.18 -4.02
C LEU A 63 -3.50 -4.08 -4.44
N ARG A 64 -3.24 -3.77 -5.71
CA ARG A 64 -1.95 -3.28 -6.19
C ARG A 64 -2.14 -1.91 -6.82
N ILE A 65 -1.50 -0.91 -6.26
CA ILE A 65 -1.66 0.49 -6.67
C ILE A 65 -0.50 1.32 -6.08
N GLY A 66 -0.14 2.43 -6.73
CA GLY A 66 0.77 3.36 -6.09
C GLY A 66 0.03 4.37 -5.21
N LEU A 67 0.58 4.65 -4.02
CA LEU A 67 -0.05 5.51 -3.00
C LEU A 67 0.94 6.51 -2.42
N ASP A 68 0.45 7.72 -2.19
CA ASP A 68 1.05 8.67 -1.24
C ASP A 68 0.50 8.46 0.19
N ASN A 69 0.92 9.28 1.15
CA ASN A 69 0.43 9.23 2.53
C ASN A 69 -1.11 9.31 2.63
N GLU A 70 -1.75 10.19 1.87
CA GLU A 70 -3.21 10.39 1.93
C GLU A 70 -3.96 9.25 1.24
N GLY A 71 -3.43 8.73 0.13
CA GLY A 71 -3.90 7.54 -0.55
C GLY A 71 -3.82 6.30 0.35
N PHE A 72 -2.72 6.13 1.08
CA PHE A 72 -2.56 5.02 2.03
C PHE A 72 -3.56 5.10 3.18
N LYS A 73 -3.72 6.28 3.79
CA LYS A 73 -4.74 6.53 4.84
C LYS A 73 -6.15 6.20 4.33
N ALA A 74 -6.50 6.67 3.14
CA ALA A 74 -7.79 6.39 2.52
C ALA A 74 -7.97 4.88 2.24
N ALA A 75 -6.93 4.18 1.80
CA ALA A 75 -6.99 2.74 1.56
C ALA A 75 -7.24 1.95 2.85
N CYS A 76 -6.53 2.29 3.93
CA CYS A 76 -6.71 1.70 5.26
C CYS A 76 -8.13 1.90 5.80
N LYS A 77 -8.70 3.08 5.56
CA LYS A 77 -10.07 3.42 5.95
C LYS A 77 -11.11 2.64 5.15
N ASN A 78 -10.94 2.57 3.83
CA ASN A 78 -11.98 2.08 2.93
C ASN A 78 -12.01 0.55 2.80
N TRP A 79 -10.87 -0.12 2.97
CA TRP A 79 -10.77 -1.56 2.75
C TRP A 79 -10.14 -2.30 3.93
N THR A 80 -10.78 -2.20 5.10
CA THR A 80 -10.35 -2.90 6.32
C THR A 80 -10.24 -4.42 6.17
N GLN A 81 -10.92 -5.00 5.17
CA GLN A 81 -10.88 -6.41 4.80
C GLN A 81 -9.74 -6.81 3.85
N LEU A 82 -8.83 -5.90 3.49
CA LEU A 82 -7.69 -6.22 2.64
C LEU A 82 -6.86 -7.37 3.23
N ARG A 83 -6.49 -8.30 2.35
CA ARG A 83 -5.61 -9.44 2.67
C ARG A 83 -4.26 -9.31 2.00
N HIS A 84 -4.20 -8.65 0.84
CA HIS A 84 -2.97 -8.41 0.08
C HIS A 84 -2.93 -6.96 -0.36
N LEU A 85 -1.82 -6.29 -0.06
CA LEU A 85 -1.56 -4.91 -0.47
C LEU A 85 -0.17 -4.83 -1.12
N ASP A 86 -0.10 -4.33 -2.34
CA ASP A 86 1.13 -4.11 -3.10
C ASP A 86 1.23 -2.64 -3.49
N LEU A 87 2.20 -1.94 -2.88
CA LEU A 87 2.45 -0.52 -3.06
C LEU A 87 3.54 -0.32 -4.11
N ASP A 88 3.18 0.00 -5.35
CA ASP A 88 4.14 0.16 -6.44
C ASP A 88 3.62 1.11 -7.55
N PRO A 89 4.13 2.35 -7.66
CA PRO A 89 5.18 2.99 -6.85
C PRO A 89 4.65 3.43 -5.48
N PHE A 90 5.52 3.65 -4.50
CA PHE A 90 5.09 4.12 -3.18
C PHE A 90 5.72 5.48 -2.82
N ASP A 91 4.95 6.36 -2.19
CA ASP A 91 5.40 7.61 -1.57
C ASP A 91 4.76 7.77 -0.18
N VAL A 92 4.91 6.71 0.62
CA VAL A 92 4.34 6.60 1.96
C VAL A 92 5.47 6.66 2.98
N GLU A 93 5.38 7.64 3.87
CA GLU A 93 6.30 7.88 4.97
C GLU A 93 5.79 7.20 6.26
N GLU A 94 6.55 7.32 7.35
CA GLU A 94 6.14 6.81 8.67
C GLU A 94 4.76 7.35 9.10
N GLU A 95 4.48 8.62 8.79
CA GLU A 95 3.18 9.25 9.06
C GLU A 95 2.04 8.49 8.39
N GLY A 96 2.19 8.09 7.12
CA GLY A 96 1.16 7.34 6.40
C GLY A 96 1.00 5.92 6.94
N ILE A 97 2.10 5.24 7.23
CA ILE A 97 2.06 3.83 7.64
C ILE A 97 1.55 3.65 9.07
N LEU A 98 1.96 4.52 10.01
CA LEU A 98 1.70 4.36 11.45
C LEU A 98 0.85 5.47 12.06
N GLY A 99 0.58 6.56 11.34
CA GLY A 99 -0.05 7.74 11.93
C GLY A 99 0.86 8.45 12.94
N ILE A 100 2.19 8.36 12.79
CA ILE A 100 3.17 9.01 13.69
C ILE A 100 3.79 10.22 12.99
N LYS A 101 3.73 11.39 13.63
CA LYS A 101 4.39 12.62 13.18
C LYS A 101 5.08 13.28 14.36
N ASP A 102 6.36 13.63 14.21
CA ASP A 102 7.20 14.21 15.28
C ASP A 102 7.16 13.39 16.60
N GLY A 103 7.15 12.07 16.49
CA GLY A 103 7.09 11.13 17.62
C GLY A 103 5.72 11.05 18.32
N LYS A 104 4.70 11.75 17.81
CA LYS A 104 3.34 11.72 18.35
C LYS A 104 2.44 10.86 17.47
N LYS A 105 1.65 9.98 18.10
CA LYS A 105 0.59 9.21 17.43
C LYS A 105 -0.63 10.08 17.21
N TYR A 106 -1.17 10.03 16.01
CA TYR A 106 -2.43 10.67 15.63
C TYR A 106 -3.47 9.61 15.31
N SER A 107 -4.73 9.92 15.62
CA SER A 107 -5.87 9.06 15.33
C SER A 107 -6.18 9.10 13.83
N GLN A 108 -5.35 8.49 13.01
CA GLN A 108 -5.57 8.34 11.56
C GLN A 108 -5.54 6.87 11.16
N PRO A 109 -6.36 6.46 10.18
CA PRO A 109 -6.31 5.13 9.61
C PRO A 109 -4.90 4.82 9.10
N ASN A 110 -4.40 3.65 9.46
CA ASN A 110 -3.02 3.25 9.22
C ASN A 110 -2.94 1.73 9.02
N ILE A 111 -1.73 1.17 8.90
CA ILE A 111 -1.56 -0.25 8.58
C ILE A 111 -2.18 -1.20 9.61
N THR A 112 -2.25 -0.80 10.87
CA THR A 112 -2.80 -1.64 11.95
C THR A 112 -4.31 -1.78 11.89
N ASP A 113 -4.99 -0.89 11.15
CA ASP A 113 -6.43 -0.98 10.90
C ASP A 113 -6.77 -2.10 9.88
N LEU A 114 -5.79 -2.55 9.10
CA LEU A 114 -5.93 -3.66 8.16
C LEU A 114 -5.77 -5.01 8.87
N LYS A 115 -6.73 -5.33 9.74
CA LYS A 115 -6.70 -6.52 10.62
C LYS A 115 -6.57 -7.85 9.90
N TYR A 116 -6.90 -7.92 8.61
CA TYR A 116 -6.84 -9.14 7.80
C TYR A 116 -5.63 -9.16 6.84
N LEU A 117 -4.75 -8.16 6.88
CA LEU A 117 -3.64 -8.04 5.95
C LEU A 117 -2.62 -9.14 6.18
N ALA A 118 -2.60 -10.13 5.30
CA ALA A 118 -1.69 -11.27 5.36
C ALA A 118 -0.41 -11.05 4.57
N SER A 119 -0.46 -10.22 3.53
CA SER A 119 0.66 -9.97 2.63
C SER A 119 0.78 -8.49 2.31
N LEU A 120 1.99 -7.96 2.51
CA LEU A 120 2.34 -6.60 2.15
C LEU A 120 3.56 -6.60 1.26
N ARG A 121 3.43 -5.97 0.10
CA ARG A 121 4.51 -5.80 -0.86
C ARG A 121 4.80 -4.32 -1.04
N ILE A 122 6.08 -3.98 -1.02
CA ILE A 122 6.58 -2.63 -1.29
C ILE A 122 7.45 -2.69 -2.52
N GLY A 123 6.98 -2.05 -3.57
CA GLY A 123 7.67 -1.87 -4.82
C GLY A 123 8.70 -0.75 -4.76
N SER A 124 8.71 0.07 -5.79
CA SER A 124 9.73 1.11 -5.98
C SER A 124 9.28 2.43 -5.35
N PRO A 125 10.19 3.20 -4.70
CA PRO A 125 9.84 4.54 -4.26
C PRO A 125 9.46 5.39 -5.48
N SER A 126 8.54 6.32 -5.29
CA SER A 126 8.23 7.32 -6.31
C SER A 126 9.40 8.32 -6.43
N GLY A 127 9.74 8.69 -7.66
CA GLY A 127 10.78 9.69 -7.92
C GLY A 127 12.23 9.22 -7.75
N ASN A 128 13.16 10.17 -7.84
CA ASN A 128 14.61 9.93 -7.80
C ASN A 128 15.18 9.86 -6.37
N ASP A 129 14.38 10.20 -5.37
CA ASP A 129 14.89 10.33 -4.00
C ASP A 129 14.89 8.97 -3.30
N SER A 130 16.04 8.30 -3.39
CA SER A 130 16.27 7.00 -2.76
C SER A 130 16.20 7.01 -1.21
N THR A 131 16.06 8.19 -0.60
CA THR A 131 15.93 8.36 0.85
C THR A 131 14.48 8.50 1.31
N LYS A 132 13.57 8.90 0.40
CA LYS A 132 12.12 8.84 0.61
C LYS A 132 11.69 7.39 0.45
N GLY A 133 11.67 6.67 1.55
CA GLY A 133 11.45 5.25 1.49
C GLY A 133 11.29 4.61 2.85
N TRP A 134 10.11 4.04 3.03
CA TRP A 134 9.70 3.18 4.12
C TRP A 134 10.80 2.17 4.51
N LEU A 135 10.90 1.89 5.82
CA LEU A 135 11.90 1.04 6.53
C LEU A 135 13.26 1.68 6.86
N THR A 136 13.38 3.01 6.80
CA THR A 136 14.51 3.73 7.42
C THR A 136 14.41 3.83 8.93
N GLN A 137 13.20 3.66 9.47
CA GLN A 137 12.92 3.83 10.88
C GLN A 137 12.55 2.51 11.56
N ASP A 138 13.07 2.30 12.76
CA ASP A 138 12.77 1.12 13.59
C ASP A 138 11.28 1.07 13.95
N SER A 139 10.64 2.22 14.17
CA SER A 139 9.21 2.36 14.49
C SER A 139 8.28 1.69 13.48
N VAL A 140 8.57 1.90 12.20
CA VAL A 140 7.89 1.27 11.06
C VAL A 140 7.95 -0.26 11.15
N VAL A 141 9.14 -0.80 11.46
CA VAL A 141 9.33 -2.24 11.54
C VAL A 141 8.58 -2.78 12.75
N ASP A 142 8.68 -2.09 13.88
CA ASP A 142 7.93 -2.44 15.09
C ASP A 142 6.42 -2.46 14.83
N GLY A 143 5.89 -1.48 14.10
CA GLY A 143 4.49 -1.44 13.71
C GLY A 143 4.06 -2.63 12.83
N LEU A 144 4.93 -3.09 11.93
CA LEU A 144 4.68 -4.31 11.16
C LEU A 144 4.73 -5.57 12.02
N LEU A 145 5.66 -5.63 12.98
CA LEU A 145 5.81 -6.78 13.88
C LEU A 145 4.62 -6.95 14.82
N VAL A 146 3.91 -5.87 15.15
CA VAL A 146 2.67 -5.89 15.96
C VAL A 146 1.47 -6.43 15.15
N SER A 147 1.53 -6.46 13.82
CA SER A 147 0.44 -7.01 13.01
C SER A 147 0.42 -8.53 13.05
N GLU A 148 -0.50 -9.10 13.83
CA GLU A 148 -0.61 -10.55 14.04
C GLU A 148 -1.01 -11.31 12.77
N SER A 149 -1.84 -10.68 11.93
CA SER A 149 -2.34 -11.28 10.69
C SER A 149 -1.30 -11.24 9.56
N LEU A 150 -0.31 -10.36 9.64
CA LEU A 150 0.73 -10.22 8.65
C LEU A 150 1.68 -11.41 8.68
N ARG A 151 1.78 -12.10 7.55
CA ARG A 151 2.58 -13.33 7.37
C ARG A 151 3.74 -13.15 6.42
N SER A 152 3.62 -12.21 5.50
CA SER A 152 4.64 -11.96 4.49
C SER A 152 4.79 -10.46 4.27
N VAL A 153 6.04 -10.01 4.28
CA VAL A 153 6.40 -8.66 3.87
C VAL A 153 7.52 -8.76 2.86
N TRP A 154 7.24 -8.32 1.63
CA TRP A 154 8.24 -8.26 0.58
C TRP A 154 8.64 -6.81 0.33
N THR A 155 9.93 -6.57 0.23
CA THR A 155 10.48 -5.23 0.02
C THR A 155 11.53 -5.32 -1.08
N ARG A 156 11.48 -4.41 -2.06
CA ARG A 156 12.50 -4.40 -3.14
C ARG A 156 13.90 -4.11 -2.61
N ARG A 157 13.99 -3.33 -1.52
CA ARG A 157 15.23 -2.96 -0.83
C ARG A 157 15.15 -3.45 0.62
N ALA A 158 16.27 -3.90 1.17
CA ALA A 158 16.33 -4.27 2.57
C ALA A 158 16.02 -3.06 3.47
N PRO A 159 15.36 -3.27 4.64
CA PRO A 159 15.20 -2.23 5.64
C PRO A 159 16.53 -1.56 5.97
N LYS A 160 16.55 -0.24 6.19
CA LYS A 160 17.72 0.50 6.70
C LYS A 160 17.70 0.64 8.24
N ALA A 161 16.87 -0.17 8.90
CA ALA A 161 16.74 -0.26 10.36
C ALA A 161 18.01 -0.77 11.06
N THR A 162 18.04 -0.66 12.39
CA THR A 162 19.14 -1.21 13.21
C THR A 162 19.33 -2.71 12.97
N VAL A 163 20.54 -3.24 13.24
CA VAL A 163 20.87 -4.66 13.03
C VAL A 163 19.88 -5.57 13.78
N LYS A 164 19.56 -5.23 15.02
CA LYS A 164 18.60 -5.97 15.85
C LYS A 164 17.22 -6.03 15.20
N VAL A 165 16.71 -4.88 14.76
CA VAL A 165 15.38 -4.78 14.14
C VAL A 165 15.34 -5.54 12.80
N ARG A 166 16.41 -5.48 12.01
CA ARG A 166 16.53 -6.30 10.78
C ARG A 166 16.51 -7.80 11.05
N GLN A 167 17.19 -8.26 12.10
CA GLN A 167 17.17 -9.66 12.51
C GLN A 167 15.77 -10.10 12.96
N MET A 168 15.09 -9.28 13.76
CA MET A 168 13.70 -9.54 14.18
C MET A 168 12.76 -9.62 12.97
N PHE A 169 12.89 -8.68 12.04
CA PHE A 169 12.12 -8.65 10.81
C PHE A 169 12.35 -9.89 9.94
N ALA A 170 13.61 -10.27 9.69
CA ALA A 170 13.96 -11.45 8.91
C ALA A 170 13.51 -12.77 9.57
N SER A 171 13.53 -12.82 10.90
CA SER A 171 13.01 -13.97 11.66
C SER A 171 11.49 -14.11 11.53
N ARG A 172 10.76 -12.99 11.59
CA ARG A 172 9.30 -12.99 11.48
C ARG A 172 8.80 -13.18 10.05
N PHE A 173 9.48 -12.58 9.07
CA PHE A 173 9.11 -12.57 7.66
C PHE A 173 10.26 -13.13 6.81
N PRO A 174 10.45 -14.47 6.81
CA PRO A 174 11.45 -15.10 5.95
C PRO A 174 11.10 -14.84 4.47
N GLN A 175 12.12 -14.48 3.68
CA GLN A 175 11.98 -14.23 2.24
C GLN A 175 12.10 -15.51 1.40
#